data_AF-A0A536GWU2-F1
#
_entry.id   AF-A0A536GWU2-F1
#
_cell.length_a   1.000
_cell.length_b   1.000
_cell.length_c   1.000
_cell.angle_alpha   90.00
_cell.angle_beta   90.00
_cell.angle_gamma   90.00
#
_symmetry.space_group_name_H-M   'P 1'
#
loop_
_entity.id
_entity.type
_entity.pdbx_description
1 polymer ?
#
loop_
_entity_poly.entity_id
_entity_poly.type
_entity_poly.pdbx_seq_one_letter_code
_entity_poly.pdbx_strand_id
1 'polypeptide(L)'
;MARTDSLAKLAFAYGVHLTRRRLTRPRSQFASLLETYAPDGIRPLLPEERERHPQLIGCINCGLCALAAGRIGSVRPPDLATSYMRLYARLGAAASDLVGESPDLAAAASACPVGVPLDEVAAIVRRLAAG
;
A
#
# COMPACT_ATOMS: atom_id res chain seq x y z
N MET A 1 -14.03 -31.37 -38.42
CA MET A 1 -12.56 -31.23 -38.40
C MET A 1 -12.08 -29.93 -37.74
N ALA A 2 -12.78 -28.80 -37.84
CA ALA A 2 -12.32 -27.52 -37.23
C ALA A 2 -12.15 -27.53 -35.70
N ARG A 3 -13.01 -28.24 -34.95
CA ARG A 3 -13.04 -28.20 -33.48
C ARG A 3 -11.88 -28.97 -32.83
N THR A 4 -11.51 -30.11 -33.42
CA THR A 4 -10.38 -30.93 -32.96
C THR A 4 -9.05 -30.20 -33.16
N ASP A 5 -8.89 -29.50 -34.28
CA ASP A 5 -7.70 -28.69 -34.56
C ASP A 5 -7.59 -27.49 -33.62
N SER A 6 -8.71 -26.82 -33.32
CA SER A 6 -8.74 -25.75 -32.32
C SER A 6 -8.35 -26.25 -30.94
N LEU A 7 -8.85 -27.41 -30.51
CA LEU A 7 -8.50 -28.01 -29.22
C LEU A 7 -7.03 -28.43 -29.16
N ALA A 8 -6.49 -29.01 -30.25
CA ALA A 8 -5.08 -29.36 -30.34
C ALA A 8 -4.18 -28.12 -30.25
N LYS A 9 -4.51 -27.04 -30.96
CA LYS A 9 -3.80 -25.75 -30.89
C LYS A 9 -3.85 -25.16 -29.48
N LEU A 10 -5.01 -25.22 -28.82
CA LEU A 10 -5.17 -24.74 -27.46
C LEU A 10 -4.33 -25.56 -26.47
N ALA A 11 -4.42 -26.88 -26.55
CA ALA A 11 -3.66 -27.80 -25.68
C ALA A 11 -2.15 -27.59 -25.85
N PHE A 12 -1.68 -27.43 -27.09
CA PHE A 12 -0.29 -27.13 -27.39
C PHE A 12 0.13 -25.77 -26.82
N ALA A 13 -0.62 -24.70 -27.08
CA ALA A 13 -0.32 -23.37 -26.57
C ALA A 13 -0.29 -23.33 -25.03
N TYR A 14 -1.24 -24.00 -24.39
CA TYR A 14 -1.31 -24.10 -22.93
C TYR A 14 -0.14 -24.92 -22.36
N GLY A 15 0.20 -26.05 -22.98
CA GLY A 15 1.36 -26.87 -22.61
C GLY A 15 2.68 -26.11 -22.75
N VAL A 16 2.87 -25.38 -23.85
CA VAL A 16 4.04 -24.50 -24.05
C VAL A 16 4.07 -23.40 -22.99
N HIS A 17 2.95 -22.74 -22.70
CA HIS A 17 2.86 -21.70 -21.68
C HIS A 17 3.25 -22.23 -20.29
N LEU A 18 2.69 -23.36 -19.86
CA LEU A 18 3.01 -23.97 -18.58
C LEU A 18 4.47 -24.41 -18.50
N THR A 19 4.99 -25.02 -19.56
CA THR A 19 6.39 -25.45 -19.64
C THR A 19 7.33 -24.27 -19.53
N ARG A 20 7.07 -23.19 -20.29
CA ARG A 20 7.82 -21.92 -20.17
C ARG A 20 7.72 -21.36 -18.76
N ARG A 21 6.54 -21.27 -18.16
CA ARG A 21 6.36 -20.73 -16.81
C ARG A 21 7.09 -21.53 -15.73
N ARG A 22 7.22 -22.85 -15.90
CA ARG A 22 7.96 -23.71 -14.95
C ARG A 22 9.48 -23.66 -15.16
N LEU A 23 9.95 -23.53 -16.41
CA LEU A 23 11.37 -23.54 -16.73
C LEU A 23 12.02 -22.15 -16.69
N THR A 24 11.26 -21.08 -16.93
CA THR A 24 11.76 -19.71 -16.81
C THR A 24 11.60 -19.22 -15.38
N ARG A 25 12.70 -18.79 -14.77
CA ARG A 25 12.67 -18.10 -13.48
C ARG A 25 12.00 -16.74 -13.71
N PRO A 26 10.93 -16.39 -12.99
CA PRO A 26 10.32 -15.08 -13.14
C PRO A 26 11.37 -14.01 -12.80
N ARG A 27 11.69 -13.14 -13.77
CA ARG A 27 12.49 -11.94 -13.49
C ARG A 27 11.60 -10.97 -12.74
N SER A 28 12.11 -10.43 -11.64
CA SER A 28 11.42 -9.36 -10.93
C SER A 28 11.26 -8.16 -11.86
N GLN A 29 10.02 -7.70 -12.03
CA GLN A 29 9.71 -6.46 -12.75
C GLN A 29 9.62 -5.26 -11.78
N PHE A 30 10.03 -5.45 -10.53
CA PHE A 30 9.84 -4.47 -9.46
C PHE A 30 10.54 -3.14 -9.76
N ALA A 31 11.79 -3.17 -10.24
CA ALA A 31 12.52 -1.96 -10.58
C ALA A 31 11.81 -1.15 -11.68
N SER A 32 11.40 -1.81 -12.76
CA SER A 32 10.65 -1.18 -13.86
C SER A 32 9.30 -0.63 -13.41
N LEU A 33 8.61 -1.33 -12.49
CA LEU A 33 7.36 -0.86 -11.91
C LEU A 33 7.58 0.41 -11.08
N LEU A 34 8.59 0.42 -10.20
CA LEU A 34 8.92 1.60 -9.40
C LEU A 34 9.30 2.80 -10.28
N GLU A 35 10.10 2.58 -11.32
CA GLU A 35 10.49 3.63 -12.27
C GLU A 35 9.26 4.20 -12.99
N THR A 36 8.35 3.34 -13.44
CA THR A 36 7.11 3.75 -14.14
C THR A 36 6.23 4.65 -13.27
N TYR A 37 6.10 4.32 -11.98
CA TYR A 37 5.22 5.04 -11.05
C TYR A 37 5.94 6.06 -10.15
N ALA A 38 7.24 6.26 -10.34
CA ALA A 38 7.98 7.26 -9.59
C ALA A 38 7.42 8.70 -9.75
N PRO A 39 6.94 9.13 -10.94
CA PRO A 39 6.29 10.42 -11.11
C PRO A 39 4.99 10.57 -10.31
N ASP A 40 4.28 9.46 -10.07
CA ASP A 40 3.04 9.43 -9.29
C ASP A 40 3.29 9.42 -7.77
N GLY A 41 4.55 9.59 -7.35
CA GLY A 41 4.95 9.57 -5.94
C GLY A 41 4.93 8.18 -5.32
N ILE A 42 4.81 7.11 -6.12
CA ILE A 42 4.94 5.75 -5.59
C ILE A 42 6.40 5.52 -5.20
N ARG A 43 6.59 5.08 -3.95
CA ARG A 43 7.89 4.84 -3.34
C ARG A 43 7.90 3.48 -2.65
N PRO A 44 9.06 2.79 -2.62
CA PRO A 44 9.15 1.50 -1.96
C PRO A 44 9.03 1.64 -0.44
N LEU A 45 8.31 0.68 0.15
CA LEU A 45 8.40 0.41 1.59
C LEU A 45 9.73 -0.27 1.91
N LEU A 46 10.29 0.05 3.08
CA LEU A 46 11.42 -0.63 3.68
C LEU A 46 11.05 -2.09 4.00
N PRO A 47 12.02 -3.02 4.09
CA PRO A 47 11.74 -4.42 4.41
C PRO A 47 10.91 -4.60 5.68
N GLU A 48 11.28 -3.90 6.74
CA GLU A 48 10.58 -3.88 8.03
C GLU A 48 9.14 -3.35 7.92
N GLU A 49 8.92 -2.29 7.14
CA GLU A 49 7.58 -1.76 6.89
C GLU A 49 6.72 -2.74 6.07
N ARG A 50 7.32 -3.50 5.15
CA ARG A 50 6.61 -4.52 4.36
C ARG A 50 6.16 -5.69 5.22
N GLU A 51 6.99 -6.13 6.16
CA GLU A 51 6.64 -7.19 7.11
C GLU A 51 5.47 -6.78 7.99
N ARG A 52 5.45 -5.51 8.40
CA ARG A 52 4.40 -4.95 9.26
C ARG A 52 3.18 -4.43 8.50
N HIS A 53 3.26 -4.39 7.17
CA HIS A 53 2.22 -3.81 6.31
C HIS A 53 0.80 -4.31 6.62
N PRO A 54 0.55 -5.62 6.88
CA PRO A 54 -0.78 -6.09 7.25
C PRO A 54 -1.37 -5.40 8.49
N GLN A 55 -0.55 -5.07 9.50
CA GLN A 55 -1.00 -4.32 10.67
C GLN A 55 -1.18 -2.82 10.37
N LEU A 56 -0.26 -2.24 9.60
CA LEU A 56 -0.28 -0.82 9.22
C LEU A 56 -1.52 -0.44 8.40
N ILE A 57 -2.02 -1.37 7.56
CA ILE A 57 -3.24 -1.17 6.77
C ILE A 57 -4.49 -1.73 7.44
N GLY A 58 -4.46 -2.10 8.73
CA GLY A 58 -5.59 -2.76 9.40
C GLY A 58 -6.83 -1.90 9.64
N CYS A 59 -6.77 -0.59 9.35
CA CYS A 59 -7.82 0.36 9.69
C CYS A 59 -9.19 0.01 9.05
N ILE A 60 -10.23 -0.10 9.88
CA ILE A 60 -11.61 -0.34 9.46
C ILE A 60 -12.42 0.96 9.30
N ASN A 61 -11.77 2.12 9.34
CA ASN A 61 -12.38 3.44 9.22
C ASN A 61 -13.50 3.75 10.25
N CYS A 62 -13.37 3.26 11.48
CA CYS A 62 -14.37 3.47 12.54
C CYS A 62 -14.37 4.90 13.13
N GLY A 63 -13.29 5.66 12.97
CA GLY A 63 -13.21 7.06 13.41
C GLY A 63 -12.91 7.30 14.90
N LEU A 64 -12.81 6.26 15.74
CA LEU A 64 -12.59 6.40 17.19
C LEU A 64 -11.29 7.16 17.53
N CYS A 65 -10.21 6.91 16.80
CA CYS A 65 -8.94 7.63 16.97
C CYS A 65 -9.05 9.14 16.66
N ALA A 66 -9.90 9.53 15.70
CA ALA A 66 -10.15 10.93 15.39
C ALA A 66 -10.99 11.61 16.48
N LEU A 67 -11.88 10.88 17.14
CA LEU A 67 -12.61 11.39 18.31
C LEU A 67 -11.68 11.54 19.52
N ALA A 68 -10.75 10.61 19.73
CA ALA A 68 -9.83 10.61 20.86
C ALA A 68 -8.77 11.71 20.79
N ALA A 69 -8.25 12.00 19.59
CA ALA A 69 -7.08 12.88 19.44
C ALA A 69 -7.27 14.02 18.42
N GLY A 70 -8.37 14.05 17.65
CA GLY A 70 -8.62 15.11 16.68
C GLY A 70 -7.97 14.85 15.31
N ARG A 71 -7.23 15.83 14.79
CA ARG A 71 -6.67 15.86 13.42
C ARG A 71 -5.17 16.10 13.43
N ILE A 72 -4.50 15.70 12.34
CA ILE A 72 -3.10 15.98 12.02
C ILE A 72 -3.10 16.93 10.83
N GLY A 73 -2.76 18.20 11.03
CA GLY A 73 -2.96 19.20 9.97
C GLY A 73 -4.41 19.21 9.48
N SER A 74 -4.64 18.91 8.20
CA SER A 74 -5.98 18.83 7.58
C SER A 74 -6.63 17.43 7.67
N VAL A 75 -5.87 16.43 8.14
CA VAL A 75 -6.17 14.99 8.00
C VAL A 75 -6.75 14.40 9.27
N ARG A 76 -7.67 13.44 9.14
CA ARG A 76 -8.13 12.65 10.29
C ARG A 76 -7.22 11.41 10.45
N PRO A 77 -6.89 10.98 11.67
CA PRO A 77 -6.03 9.81 11.89
C PRO A 77 -6.41 8.53 11.10
N PRO A 78 -7.69 8.20 10.83
CA PRO A 78 -8.03 7.07 9.95
C PRO A 78 -7.42 7.18 8.55
N ASP A 79 -7.32 8.39 7.99
CA ASP A 79 -6.83 8.64 6.64
C ASP A 79 -5.34 8.31 6.49
N LEU A 80 -4.57 8.34 7.60
CA LEU A 80 -3.19 7.87 7.60
C LEU A 80 -3.09 6.43 7.09
N ALA A 81 -3.90 5.54 7.64
CA ALA A 81 -3.87 4.12 7.31
C ALA A 81 -4.70 3.80 6.06
N THR A 82 -5.81 4.52 5.80
CA THR A 82 -6.71 4.21 4.68
C THR A 82 -6.36 4.94 3.38
N SER A 83 -5.91 6.19 3.45
CA SER A 83 -5.65 7.02 2.28
C SER A 83 -4.19 7.03 1.87
N TYR A 84 -3.23 6.94 2.81
CA TYR A 84 -1.82 7.04 2.45
C TYR A 84 -1.09 5.69 2.44
N MET A 85 -1.50 4.73 3.27
CA MET A 85 -0.91 3.37 3.27
C MET A 85 -1.58 2.38 2.30
N ARG A 86 -2.84 2.61 1.89
CA ARG A 86 -3.53 1.76 0.91
C ARG A 86 -3.60 2.38 -0.48
N LEU A 87 -3.69 3.71 -0.58
CA LEU A 87 -3.84 4.44 -1.84
C LEU A 87 -2.57 5.28 -2.12
N TYR A 88 -1.52 4.61 -2.58
CA TYR A 88 -0.21 5.24 -2.84
C TYR A 88 -0.27 6.47 -3.76
N ALA A 89 -1.25 6.55 -4.66
CA ALA A 89 -1.48 7.72 -5.51
C ALA A 89 -1.78 9.03 -4.72
N ARG A 90 -2.19 8.94 -3.45
CA ARG A 90 -2.43 10.11 -2.59
C ARG A 90 -1.21 10.56 -1.80
N LEU A 91 -0.10 9.80 -1.82
CA LEU A 91 1.09 10.13 -1.04
C LEU A 91 1.70 11.48 -1.43
N GLY A 92 1.60 11.88 -2.71
CA GLY A 92 2.08 13.19 -3.16
C GLY A 92 1.39 14.38 -2.47
N ALA A 93 0.14 14.21 -1.99
CA ALA A 93 -0.59 15.23 -1.23
C ALA A 93 -0.35 15.14 0.30
N ALA A 94 0.16 14.00 0.79
CA ALA A 94 0.33 13.76 2.22
C ALA A 94 1.28 14.78 2.87
N ALA A 95 2.31 15.22 2.13
CA ALA A 95 3.27 16.20 2.64
C ALA A 95 2.58 17.52 3.06
N SER A 96 1.69 18.06 2.22
CA SER A 96 0.93 19.28 2.54
C SER A 96 -0.18 19.03 3.55
N ASP A 97 -0.84 17.87 3.47
CA ASP A 97 -2.00 17.56 4.30
C ASP A 97 -1.61 17.37 5.79
N LEU A 98 -0.40 16.87 6.03
CA LEU A 98 0.15 16.64 7.38
C LEU A 98 0.86 17.86 7.99
N VAL A 99 0.90 19.01 7.29
CA VAL A 99 1.43 20.26 7.84
C VAL A 99 0.47 20.79 8.90
N GLY A 100 0.98 20.98 10.12
CA GLY A 100 0.24 21.61 11.22
C GLY A 100 0.48 20.91 12.55
N GLU A 101 -0.42 21.17 13.50
CA GLU A 101 -0.38 20.55 14.82
C GLU A 101 -0.55 19.04 14.69
N SER A 102 0.33 18.29 15.35
CA SER A 102 0.21 16.86 15.48
C SER A 102 -0.50 16.55 16.80
N PRO A 103 -1.60 15.78 16.78
CA PRO A 103 -2.28 15.36 17.98
C PRO A 103 -1.48 14.29 18.71
N ASP A 104 -1.93 13.91 19.91
CA ASP A 104 -1.39 12.77 20.63
C ASP A 104 -1.75 11.46 19.89
N LEU A 105 -0.83 11.00 19.04
CA LEU A 105 -1.00 9.79 18.25
C LEU A 105 -0.97 8.52 19.11
N ALA A 106 -0.33 8.56 20.29
CA ALA A 106 -0.34 7.42 21.21
C ALA A 106 -1.72 7.26 21.86
N ALA A 107 -2.32 8.37 22.29
CA ALA A 107 -3.71 8.38 22.75
C ALA A 107 -4.66 7.93 21.63
N ALA A 108 -4.47 8.44 20.40
CA ALA A 108 -5.26 8.02 19.24
C ALA A 108 -5.16 6.51 18.97
N ALA A 109 -3.96 5.95 19.06
CA ALA A 109 -3.69 4.53 18.81
C ALA A 109 -4.33 3.65 19.89
N SER A 110 -4.31 4.08 21.16
CA SER A 110 -4.97 3.36 22.27
C SER A 110 -6.49 3.24 22.10
N ALA A 111 -7.11 4.16 21.37
CA ALA A 111 -8.53 4.13 21.04
C ALA A 111 -8.86 3.22 19.83
N CYS A 112 -7.86 2.64 19.15
CA CYS A 112 -8.06 1.83 17.96
C CYS A 112 -8.50 0.39 18.30
N PRO A 113 -9.71 -0.04 17.93
CA PRO A 113 -10.21 -1.37 18.28
C PRO A 113 -9.50 -2.52 17.55
N VAL A 114 -8.78 -2.20 16.46
CA VAL A 114 -8.03 -3.14 15.63
C VAL A 114 -6.51 -2.95 15.77
N GLY A 115 -6.07 -2.10 16.70
CA GLY A 115 -4.65 -1.98 17.07
C GLY A 115 -3.74 -1.38 15.98
N VAL A 116 -4.22 -0.43 15.18
CA VAL A 116 -3.37 0.27 14.19
C VAL A 116 -2.39 1.20 14.93
N PRO A 117 -1.06 1.06 14.71
CA PRO A 117 -0.04 1.91 15.34
C PRO A 117 0.05 3.26 14.61
N LEU A 118 -0.77 4.24 15.00
CA LEU A 118 -0.93 5.49 14.26
C LEU A 118 0.31 6.38 14.25
N ASP A 119 1.15 6.29 15.29
CA ASP A 119 2.46 6.93 15.38
C ASP A 119 3.41 6.43 14.29
N GLU A 120 3.51 5.12 14.13
CA GLU A 120 4.32 4.49 13.10
C GLU A 120 3.77 4.76 11.70
N VAL A 121 2.46 4.64 11.51
CA VAL A 121 1.83 4.95 10.22
C VAL A 121 2.12 6.40 9.84
N ALA A 122 2.00 7.35 10.77
CA ALA A 122 2.32 8.75 10.51
C ALA A 122 3.81 8.95 10.13
N ALA A 123 4.73 8.25 10.78
CA ALA A 123 6.15 8.31 10.46
C ALA A 123 6.44 7.78 9.04
N ILE A 124 5.87 6.64 8.67
CA ILE A 124 6.04 6.03 7.34
C ILE A 124 5.44 6.94 6.26
N VAL A 125 4.25 7.47 6.48
CA VAL A 125 3.59 8.37 5.51
C VAL A 125 4.42 9.64 5.31
N ARG A 126 4.96 10.25 6.37
CA ARG A 126 5.85 11.41 6.26
C ARG A 126 7.12 11.09 5.49
N ARG A 127 7.74 9.93 5.75
CA ARG A 127 8.93 9.46 5.02
C ARG A 127 8.64 9.29 3.53
N LEU A 128 7.55 8.60 3.19
CA LEU A 128 7.13 8.37 1.80
C LEU A 128 6.80 9.68 1.07
N ALA A 129 6.23 10.65 1.79
CA ALA A 129 5.87 11.95 1.24
C ALA A 129 7.08 12.89 1.05
N ALA A 130 8.18 12.69 1.78
CA ALA A 130 9.38 13.54 1.71
C ALA A 130 10.27 13.27 0.49
N GLY A 131 10.14 12.09 -0.15
CA GLY A 131 10.92 11.70 -1.33
C GLY A 131 12.09 10.79 -0.99
#